data_AF-A0A3M6K8Q8-F1
#
_entry.id   AF-A0A3M6K8Q8-F1
#
_cell.length_a   1.000
_cell.length_b   1.000
_cell.length_c   1.000
_cell.angle_alpha   90.00
_cell.angle_beta   90.00
_cell.angle_gamma   90.00
#
_symmetry.space_group_name_H-M   'P 1'
#
loop_
_entity.id
_entity.type
_entity.pdbx_description
1 polymer ?
#
loop_
_entity_poly.entity_id
_entity_poly.type
_entity_poly.pdbx_seq_one_letter_code
_entity_poly.pdbx_strand_id
1 'polypeptide(L)'
;MVNFEKLYKKVALQVIDRCHGGIRIKRHGRIIQVYDPKRHMWSDGMVGLVIKEECKLANLRDWEVAHVRRHIIEELLSRPDD
;
A
#
# COMPACT_ATOMS: atom_id res chain seq x y z
N MET A 1 -6.05 -24.73 -0.33
CA MET A 1 -5.59 -23.77 -1.37
C MET A 1 -5.35 -22.43 -0.71
N VAL A 2 -4.15 -21.86 -0.83
CA VAL A 2 -3.87 -20.52 -0.31
C VAL A 2 -4.59 -19.52 -1.20
N ASN A 3 -5.48 -18.72 -0.62
CA ASN A 3 -6.24 -17.73 -1.37
C ASN A 3 -5.35 -16.48 -1.55
N PHE A 4 -4.59 -16.43 -2.65
CA PHE A 4 -3.62 -15.36 -2.93
C PHE A 4 -4.26 -13.97 -2.92
N GLU A 5 -5.52 -13.85 -3.37
CA GLU A 5 -6.27 -12.60 -3.32
C GLU A 5 -6.45 -12.08 -1.88
N LYS A 6 -6.75 -12.99 -0.94
CA LYS A 6 -6.86 -12.66 0.49
C LYS A 6 -5.51 -12.26 1.07
N LEU A 7 -4.42 -12.88 0.60
CA LEU A 7 -3.06 -12.52 0.98
C LEU A 7 -2.72 -11.11 0.50
N TYR A 8 -2.96 -10.78 -0.77
CA TYR A 8 -2.67 -9.46 -1.32
C TYR A 8 -3.47 -8.36 -0.62
N LYS A 9 -4.76 -8.60 -0.35
CA LYS A 9 -5.58 -7.66 0.42
C LYS A 9 -5.04 -7.47 1.85
N LYS A 10 -4.59 -8.54 2.50
CA LYS A 10 -3.98 -8.45 3.84
C LYS A 10 -2.71 -7.61 3.82
N VAL A 11 -1.81 -7.83 2.86
CA VAL A 11 -0.56 -7.06 2.72
C VAL A 11 -0.86 -5.60 2.39
N ALA A 12 -1.86 -5.33 1.55
CA ALA A 12 -2.32 -3.97 1.26
C ALA A 12 -2.76 -3.23 2.53
N LEU A 13 -3.54 -3.88 3.40
CA LEU A 13 -3.96 -3.32 4.69
C LEU A 13 -2.77 -3.08 5.62
N GLN A 14 -1.78 -3.98 5.65
CA GLN A 14 -0.54 -3.79 6.42
C GLN A 14 0.25 -2.57 5.95
N VAL A 15 0.33 -2.33 4.63
CA VAL A 15 0.97 -1.12 4.09
C VAL A 15 0.23 0.14 4.56
N ILE A 16 -1.10 0.14 4.48
CA ILE A 16 -1.93 1.28 4.91
C ILE A 16 -1.74 1.54 6.41
N ASP A 17 -1.79 0.49 7.22
CA ASP A 17 -1.63 0.54 8.67
C ASP A 17 -0.22 1.02 9.06
N ARG A 18 0.82 0.50 8.40
CA ARG A 18 2.21 0.96 8.55
C ARG A 18 2.36 2.45 8.24
N CYS A 19 1.57 3.00 7.33
CA CYS A 19 1.59 4.44 7.04
C CYS A 19 0.65 5.25 7.96
N HIS A 20 0.03 4.63 8.98
CA HIS A 20 -1.04 5.20 9.81
C HIS A 20 -2.20 5.78 8.98
N GLY A 21 -2.51 5.18 7.82
CA GLY A 21 -3.49 5.72 6.89
C GLY A 21 -3.02 6.98 6.15
N GLY A 22 -1.79 7.45 6.39
CA GLY A 22 -1.18 8.59 5.71
C GLY A 22 -0.74 8.25 4.28
N ILE A 23 -1.67 7.80 3.43
CA ILE A 23 -1.40 7.55 2.02
C ILE A 23 -2.28 8.50 1.20
N ARG A 24 -1.64 9.44 0.50
CA ARG A 24 -2.35 10.36 -0.39
C ARG A 24 -2.47 9.75 -1.77
N ILE A 25 -3.70 9.63 -2.25
CA ILE A 25 -4.03 9.19 -3.59
C ILE A 25 -4.68 10.30 -4.39
N LYS A 26 -4.35 10.40 -5.68
CA LYS A 26 -5.02 11.30 -6.63
C LYS A 26 -6.33 10.66 -7.09
N ARG A 27 -7.35 11.46 -7.40
CA ARG A 27 -8.67 11.00 -7.93
C ARG A 27 -8.59 9.98 -9.08
N HIS A 28 -7.49 9.93 -9.84
CA HIS A 28 -7.24 8.97 -10.91
C HIS A 28 -6.47 7.69 -10.48
N GLY A 29 -6.49 7.34 -9.19
CA GLY A 29 -5.90 6.07 -8.71
C GLY A 29 -4.37 6.06 -8.63
N ARG A 30 -3.71 7.23 -8.61
CA ARG A 30 -2.26 7.32 -8.45
C ARG A 30 -1.90 7.67 -7.01
N ILE A 31 -1.21 6.76 -6.31
CA ILE A 31 -0.61 7.05 -5.01
C ILE A 31 0.50 8.09 -5.21
N ILE A 32 0.40 9.21 -4.49
CA ILE A 32 1.26 10.39 -4.64
C ILE A 32 2.28 10.43 -3.53
N GLN A 33 1.85 10.23 -2.29
CA GLN A 33 2.70 10.34 -1.10
C GLN A 33 2.29 9.28 -0.08
N VAL A 34 3.29 8.80 0.66
CA VAL A 34 3.11 7.99 1.87
C VAL A 34 3.74 8.72 3.05
N TYR A 35 3.11 8.59 4.20
CA TYR A 35 3.66 8.99 5.48
C TYR A 35 4.48 7.83 6.04
N ASP A 36 5.77 8.08 6.29
CA ASP A 36 6.62 7.11 6.96
C ASP A 36 6.70 7.46 8.45
N PRO A 37 6.14 6.62 9.35
CA PRO A 37 6.20 6.89 10.78
C PRO A 37 7.55 6.62 11.41
N LYS A 38 8.49 5.93 10.74
CA LYS A 38 9.85 5.76 11.28
C LYS A 38 10.66 7.04 11.10
N ARG A 39 10.40 7.76 10.01
CA ARG A 39 11.10 9.00 9.62
C ARG A 39 10.29 10.26 9.92
N HIS A 40 9.05 10.10 10.38
CA HIS A 40 8.10 11.19 10.67
C HIS A 40 7.98 12.19 9.50
N MET A 41 7.90 11.67 8.26
CA MET A 41 7.89 12.51 7.06
C MET A 41 6.95 11.98 5.98
N TRP A 42 6.42 12.90 5.18
CA TRP A 42 5.72 12.59 3.94
C TRP A 42 6.74 12.47 2.81
N SER A 43 6.63 11.40 2.01
CA SER A 43 7.46 11.23 0.84
C SER A 43 6.70 10.59 -0.32
N ASP A 44 6.87 11.21 -1.48
CA ASP A 44 6.42 10.77 -2.78
C ASP A 44 7.31 9.68 -3.38
N GLY A 45 8.62 9.75 -3.14
CA GLY A 45 9.58 8.74 -3.59
C GLY A 45 9.52 7.42 -2.82
N MET A 46 9.06 7.44 -1.55
CA MET A 46 9.05 6.24 -0.70
C MET A 46 7.85 5.32 -0.93
N VAL A 47 6.83 5.75 -1.68
CA VAL A 47 5.61 4.97 -1.95
C VAL A 47 5.96 3.57 -2.47
N GLY A 48 6.79 3.52 -3.53
CA GLY A 48 7.18 2.25 -4.14
C GLY A 48 8.06 1.40 -3.24
N LEU A 49 8.90 2.03 -2.40
CA LEU A 49 9.78 1.35 -1.47
C LEU A 49 8.99 0.69 -0.35
N VAL A 50 8.07 1.41 0.29
CA VAL A 50 7.26 0.88 1.39
C VAL A 50 6.43 -0.32 0.94
N ILE A 51 5.77 -0.23 -0.22
CA ILE A 51 4.99 -1.35 -0.76
C ILE A 51 5.90 -2.55 -1.04
N LYS A 52 7.08 -2.34 -1.66
CA LYS A 52 8.03 -3.42 -1.94
C LYS A 52 8.57 -4.08 -0.67
N GLU A 53 8.88 -3.29 0.36
CA GLU A 53 9.34 -3.81 1.65
C GLU A 53 8.30 -4.74 2.28
N GLU A 54 7.04 -4.29 2.37
CA GLU A 54 5.95 -5.11 2.93
C GLU A 54 5.68 -6.37 2.10
N CYS A 55 5.73 -6.26 0.76
CA CYS A 55 5.60 -7.43 -0.11
C CYS A 55 6.74 -8.44 0.09
N LYS A 56 7.98 -7.96 0.27
CA LYS A 56 9.14 -8.82 0.55
C LYS A 56 9.02 -9.52 1.90
N LEU A 57 8.53 -8.82 2.93
CA LEU A 57 8.25 -9.41 4.25
C LEU A 57 7.17 -10.49 4.17
N ALA A 58 6.19 -10.32 3.28
CA ALA A 58 5.16 -11.31 3.00
C ALA A 58 5.58 -12.42 2.01
N ASN A 59 6.86 -12.46 1.61
CA ASN A 59 7.42 -13.41 0.64
C ASN A 59 6.71 -13.41 -0.72
N LEU A 60 6.25 -12.24 -1.16
CA LEU A 60 5.65 -12.03 -2.48
C LEU A 60 6.72 -11.74 -3.54
N ARG A 61 6.47 -12.16 -4.77
CA ARG A 61 7.31 -11.89 -5.94
C ARG A 61 7.10 -10.46 -6.45
N ASP A 62 8.07 -9.92 -7.20
CA ASP A 62 8.00 -8.55 -7.72
C ASP A 62 6.76 -8.26 -8.57
N TRP A 63 6.27 -9.24 -9.34
CA TRP A 63 5.07 -9.05 -10.15
C TRP A 63 3.78 -9.03 -9.30
N GLU A 64 3.79 -9.63 -8.11
CA GLU A 64 2.66 -9.62 -7.16
C GLU A 64 2.48 -8.23 -6.51
N VAL A 65 3.53 -7.42 -6.47
CA VAL A 65 3.50 -6.04 -5.96
C VAL A 65 2.46 -5.19 -6.71
N ALA A 66 2.25 -5.44 -8.00
CA ALA A 66 1.23 -4.74 -8.79
C ALA A 66 -0.20 -5.05 -8.30
N HIS A 67 -0.46 -6.29 -7.87
CA HIS A 67 -1.75 -6.69 -7.31
C HIS A 67 -1.98 -6.06 -5.93
N VAL A 68 -0.96 -6.07 -5.07
CA VAL A 68 -1.03 -5.40 -3.76
C VAL A 68 -1.28 -3.90 -3.94
N ARG A 69 -0.55 -3.24 -4.84
CA ARG A 69 -0.73 -1.82 -5.14
C ARG A 69 -2.15 -1.50 -5.60
N ARG A 70 -2.74 -2.35 -6.44
CA ARG A 70 -4.13 -2.20 -6.88
C ARG A 70 -5.09 -2.25 -5.70
N HIS A 71 -4.94 -3.21 -4.80
CA HIS A 71 -5.79 -3.31 -3.62
C HIS A 71 -5.62 -2.14 -2.65
N ILE A 72 -4.40 -1.59 -2.50
CA ILE A 72 -4.20 -0.35 -1.72
C ILE A 72 -5.02 0.80 -2.32
N ILE A 73 -4.99 0.96 -3.64
CA ILE A 73 -5.77 1.99 -4.34
C ILE A 73 -7.26 1.78 -4.15
N GLU A 74 -7.76 0.55 -4.35
CA GLU A 74 -9.17 0.20 -4.18
C GLU A 74 -9.64 0.46 -2.75
N GLU A 75 -8.84 0.11 -1.75
CA GLU A 75 -9.17 0.30 -0.34
C GLU A 75 -9.19 1.79 0.04
N LEU A 76 -8.23 2.58 -0.44
CA LEU A 76 -8.18 4.02 -0.19
C LEU A 76 -9.28 4.80 -0.92
N LEU A 77 -9.66 4.39 -2.13
CA LEU A 77 -10.79 5.00 -2.86
C LEU A 77 -12.15 4.58 -2.29
N SER A 78 -12.23 3.41 -1.66
CA SER A 78 -13.46 2.91 -1.02
C SER A 78 -13.71 3.52 0.35
N ARG A 79 -12.69 4.15 0.97
CA ARG A 79 -12.84 4.94 2.19
C ARG A 79 -13.15 6.39 1.78
N PRO A 80 -14.36 6.90 2.01
CA PRO A 80 -14.62 8.33 1.82
C PRO A 80 -13.72 9.14 2.78
N ASP A 81 -13.13 10.23 2.28
CA ASP A 81 -12.60 11.31 3.15
C ASP A 81 -13.76 11.74 4.07
N ASP A 82 -13.62 11.49 5.38
CA ASP A 82 -14.52 12.01 6.43
C ASP A 82 -14.18 13.48 6.74
#